data_AF-A0A1I1UP37-F1
#
_entry.id   AF-A0A1I1UP37-F1
#
_cell.length_a   1.000
_cell.length_b   1.000
_cell.length_c   1.000
_cell.angle_alpha   90.00
_cell.angle_beta   90.00
_cell.angle_gamma   90.00
#
_symmetry.space_group_name_H-M   'P 1'
#
loop_
_entity.id
_entity.type
_entity.pdbx_description
1 polymer ?
#
loop_
_entity_poly.entity_id
_entity_poly.type
_entity_poly.pdbx_seq_one_letter_code
_entity_poly.pdbx_strand_id
1 'polypeptide(L)'
;MAKIPNFPQRLMDEHARWHMSHMNRDVHSGDGISFLRFHRRFLRKVLRWYKGQGLDHQRVTAWSRIPSAVKATPGWDSQLQEAEDRMVKRLGSFKSSDELGRFLLTSSLHDSIHVLGSEVYGDPDFGVILRSPRSTLFYRWHGLIDRWWRKYQQLNKSKETKTKTVKSAR
;
A
#
# COMPACT_ATOMS: atom_id res chain seq x y z
N MET A 1 -9.81 17.57 9.36
CA MET A 1 -9.02 17.69 8.12
C MET A 1 -7.82 16.76 8.15
N ALA A 2 -7.59 16.01 7.07
CA ALA A 2 -6.58 14.95 6.98
C ALA A 2 -5.24 15.37 6.33
N LYS A 3 -5.03 16.66 6.05
CA LYS A 3 -3.78 17.21 5.48
C LYS A 3 -2.67 17.36 6.53
N ILE A 4 -1.44 17.01 6.15
CA ILE A 4 -0.24 17.16 6.97
C ILE A 4 0.35 18.57 6.75
N PRO A 5 0.54 19.38 7.80
CA PRO A 5 1.12 20.72 7.68
C PRO A 5 2.61 20.66 7.32
N ASN A 6 3.09 21.68 6.61
CA ASN A 6 4.52 21.86 6.26
C ASN A 6 5.18 20.66 5.57
N PHE A 7 4.40 19.92 4.76
CA PHE A 7 4.89 18.72 4.09
C PHE A 7 6.09 19.05 3.18
N PRO A 8 7.24 18.34 3.26
CA PRO A 8 8.43 18.75 2.54
C PRO A 8 8.30 18.56 1.04
N GLN A 9 8.52 19.61 0.25
CA GLN A 9 8.42 19.56 -1.21
C GLN A 9 9.31 18.46 -1.81
N ARG A 10 10.54 18.31 -1.30
CA ARG A 10 11.47 17.24 -1.74
C ARG A 10 10.87 15.82 -1.66
N LEU A 11 9.97 15.56 -0.70
CA LEU A 11 9.29 14.28 -0.54
C LEU A 11 8.11 14.16 -1.52
N MET A 12 7.40 15.26 -1.80
CA MET A 12 6.43 15.32 -2.89
C MET A 12 7.10 15.00 -4.24
N ASP A 13 8.24 15.61 -4.51
CA ASP A 13 8.95 15.42 -5.77
C ASP A 13 9.52 14.00 -5.91
N GLU A 14 9.98 13.40 -4.81
CA GLU A 14 10.44 12.00 -4.81
C GLU A 14 9.30 11.05 -5.20
N HIS A 15 8.11 11.23 -4.61
CA HIS A 15 6.91 10.47 -4.95
C HIS A 15 6.49 10.68 -6.40
N ALA A 16 6.39 11.94 -6.82
CA ALA A 16 6.00 12.31 -8.17
C ALA A 16 6.96 11.71 -9.22
N ARG A 17 8.28 11.82 -9.02
CA ARG A 17 9.28 11.25 -9.94
C ARG A 17 9.14 9.74 -10.09
N TRP A 18 8.92 9.01 -8.99
CA TRP A 18 8.73 7.57 -9.06
C TRP A 18 7.48 7.22 -9.88
N HIS A 19 6.36 7.89 -9.62
CA HIS A 19 5.15 7.64 -10.39
C HIS A 19 5.28 8.05 -11.85
N MET A 20 5.85 9.22 -12.16
CA MET A 20 6.06 9.65 -13.55
C MET A 20 6.93 8.65 -14.35
N SER A 21 7.88 7.95 -13.71
CA SER A 21 8.69 6.92 -14.37
C SER A 21 8.02 5.53 -14.42
N HIS A 22 6.85 5.37 -13.80
CA HIS A 22 6.09 4.10 -13.73
C HIS A 22 4.66 4.23 -14.28
N MET A 23 4.22 5.43 -14.65
CA MET A 23 2.93 5.72 -15.24
C MET A 23 2.94 5.47 -16.75
N ASN A 24 1.75 5.18 -17.28
CA ASN A 24 1.49 5.06 -18.72
C ASN A 24 2.42 4.07 -19.44
N ARG A 25 2.85 3.03 -18.72
CA ARG A 25 3.61 1.91 -19.28
C ARG A 25 3.01 0.60 -18.82
N ASP A 26 3.21 -0.43 -19.63
CA ASP A 26 2.82 -1.79 -19.25
C ASP A 26 3.57 -2.23 -17.99
N VAL A 27 2.89 -3.06 -17.18
CA VAL A 27 3.45 -3.63 -15.96
C VAL A 27 4.29 -4.86 -16.32
N HIS A 28 5.58 -4.80 -16.03
CA HIS A 28 6.57 -5.83 -16.33
C HIS A 28 7.05 -6.55 -15.06
N SER A 29 7.73 -7.69 -15.26
CA SER A 29 8.43 -8.38 -14.17
C SER A 29 9.40 -7.42 -13.46
N GLY A 30 9.32 -7.36 -12.13
CA GLY A 30 10.12 -6.45 -11.31
C GLY A 30 9.37 -5.20 -10.84
N ASP A 31 8.30 -4.79 -11.53
CA ASP A 31 7.55 -3.57 -11.18
C ASP A 31 6.81 -3.72 -9.86
N GLY A 32 6.29 -4.90 -9.57
CA GLY A 32 5.57 -5.14 -8.33
C GLY A 32 6.49 -5.03 -7.11
N ILE A 33 7.69 -5.63 -7.19
CA ILE A 33 8.67 -5.51 -6.12
C ILE A 33 9.25 -4.08 -6.04
N SER A 34 9.39 -3.38 -7.17
CA SER A 34 9.76 -1.96 -7.22
C SER A 34 8.75 -1.11 -6.44
N PHE A 35 7.45 -1.26 -6.73
CA PHE A 35 6.35 -0.57 -6.06
C PHE A 35 6.37 -0.79 -4.54
N LEU A 36 6.44 -2.06 -4.10
CA LEU A 36 6.44 -2.41 -2.68
C LEU A 36 7.67 -1.84 -1.94
N ARG A 37 8.86 -1.95 -2.54
CA ARG A 37 10.11 -1.43 -1.96
C ARG A 37 10.12 0.09 -1.92
N PHE A 38 9.64 0.76 -2.97
CA PHE A 38 9.55 2.21 -3.02
C PHE A 38 8.66 2.72 -1.89
N HIS A 39 7.39 2.28 -1.84
CA HIS A 39 6.44 2.78 -0.85
C HIS A 39 6.86 2.47 0.59
N ARG A 40 7.42 1.28 0.88
CA ARG A 40 8.00 0.97 2.21
C ARG A 40 9.10 1.95 2.60
N ARG A 41 10.02 2.28 1.68
CA ARG A 41 11.12 3.24 1.95
C ARG A 41 10.60 4.66 2.09
N PHE A 42 9.67 5.06 1.23
CA PHE A 42 9.03 6.36 1.25
C PHE A 42 8.29 6.61 2.57
N LEU A 43 7.42 5.69 2.99
CA LEU A 43 6.74 5.74 4.29
C LEU A 43 7.72 5.93 5.44
N ARG A 44 8.83 5.17 5.46
CA ARG A 44 9.85 5.31 6.52
C ARG A 44 10.51 6.69 6.52
N LYS A 45 10.82 7.26 5.35
CA LYS A 45 11.40 8.61 5.25
C LYS A 45 10.43 9.65 5.80
N VAL A 46 9.19 9.61 5.35
CA VAL A 46 8.19 10.59 5.77
C VAL A 46 7.85 10.44 7.24
N LEU A 47 7.60 9.23 7.74
CA LEU A 47 7.23 9.01 9.14
C LEU A 47 8.37 9.41 10.12
N ARG A 48 9.64 9.31 9.69
CA ARG A 48 10.75 9.88 10.48
C ARG A 48 10.70 11.40 10.55
N TRP A 49 10.46 12.07 9.41
CA TRP A 49 10.29 13.53 9.39
C TRP A 49 9.06 13.94 10.21
N TYR A 50 7.91 13.28 10.01
CA TYR A 50 6.66 13.52 10.70
C TYR A 50 6.81 13.44 12.23
N LYS A 51 7.51 12.40 12.71
CA LYS A 51 7.88 12.26 14.13
C LYS A 51 8.71 13.45 14.62
N GLY A 52 9.71 13.87 13.84
CA GLY A 52 10.58 15.00 14.16
C GLY A 52 9.85 16.35 14.20
N GLN A 53 8.65 16.46 13.62
CA GLN A 53 7.79 17.64 13.73
C GLN A 53 6.89 17.63 14.98
N GLY A 54 6.93 16.58 15.80
CA GLY A 54 6.05 16.44 16.97
C GLY A 54 4.58 16.21 16.63
N LEU A 55 4.27 15.78 15.40
CA LEU A 55 2.90 15.55 14.94
C LEU A 55 2.34 14.23 15.50
N ASP A 56 1.02 14.18 15.71
CA ASP A 56 0.33 13.02 16.27
C ASP A 56 0.40 11.78 15.36
N HIS A 57 1.17 10.79 15.79
CA HIS A 57 1.33 9.52 15.08
C HIS A 57 0.04 8.72 14.88
N GLN A 58 -0.98 8.90 15.72
CA GLN A 58 -2.25 8.19 15.57
C GLN A 58 -2.97 8.57 14.27
N ARG A 59 -2.67 9.75 13.73
CA ARG A 59 -3.24 10.22 12.46
C ARG A 59 -2.69 9.42 11.26
N VAL A 60 -1.46 8.93 11.34
CA VAL A 60 -0.77 8.20 10.26
C VAL A 60 -0.65 6.69 10.53
N THR A 61 -1.26 6.19 11.61
CA THR A 61 -1.29 4.75 11.94
C THR A 61 -1.93 3.95 10.81
N ALA A 62 -1.18 2.98 10.29
CA ALA A 62 -1.64 2.05 9.26
C ALA A 62 -3.01 1.43 9.61
N TRP A 63 -3.90 1.37 8.63
CA TRP A 63 -5.16 0.64 8.78
C TRP A 63 -4.90 -0.85 9.05
N SER A 64 -5.77 -1.47 9.85
CA SER A 64 -5.74 -2.92 10.09
C SER A 64 -6.47 -3.71 9.00
N ARG A 65 -7.44 -3.07 8.35
CA ARG A 65 -8.26 -3.55 7.23
C ARG A 65 -8.78 -2.34 6.45
N ILE A 66 -9.26 -2.52 5.22
CA ILE A 66 -9.95 -1.45 4.50
C ILE A 66 -11.19 -1.02 5.33
N PRO A 67 -11.40 0.28 5.59
CA PRO A 67 -12.53 0.75 6.40
C PRO A 67 -13.88 0.35 5.81
N SER A 68 -14.83 -0.06 6.66
CA SER A 68 -16.19 -0.41 6.23
C SER A 68 -16.90 0.75 5.52
N ALA A 69 -16.63 2.00 5.93
CA ALA A 69 -17.17 3.19 5.26
C ALA A 69 -16.75 3.28 3.79
N VAL A 70 -15.51 2.88 3.45
CA VAL A 70 -15.04 2.82 2.05
C VAL A 70 -15.74 1.69 1.30
N LYS A 71 -16.02 0.56 1.96
CA LYS A 71 -16.74 -0.57 1.33
C LYS A 71 -18.24 -0.34 1.16
N ALA A 72 -18.80 0.62 1.88
CA ALA A 72 -20.22 0.97 1.80
C ALA A 72 -20.52 1.96 0.66
N THR A 73 -19.49 2.47 -0.04
CA THR A 73 -19.69 3.36 -1.19
C THR A 73 -20.24 2.59 -2.39
N PRO A 74 -21.09 3.20 -3.24
CA PRO A 74 -21.58 2.55 -4.46
C PRO A 74 -20.49 2.09 -5.43
N GLY A 75 -19.31 2.72 -5.42
CA GLY A 75 -18.17 2.31 -6.24
C GLY A 75 -17.41 1.08 -5.71
N TRP A 76 -17.81 0.50 -4.58
CA TRP A 76 -17.27 -0.76 -4.08
C TRP A 76 -18.02 -1.95 -4.69
N ASP A 77 -17.44 -2.55 -5.73
CA ASP A 77 -18.05 -3.66 -6.48
C ASP A 77 -17.50 -5.05 -6.10
N SER A 78 -18.00 -6.07 -6.79
CA SER A 78 -17.55 -7.46 -6.59
C SER A 78 -16.09 -7.68 -6.96
N GLN A 79 -15.54 -6.96 -7.94
CA GLN A 79 -14.14 -7.09 -8.34
C GLN A 79 -13.21 -6.56 -7.24
N LEU A 80 -13.55 -5.43 -6.62
CA LEU A 80 -12.83 -4.90 -5.47
C LEU A 80 -12.94 -5.81 -4.26
N GLN A 81 -14.12 -6.40 -4.03
CA GLN A 81 -14.32 -7.36 -2.96
C GLN A 81 -13.47 -8.62 -3.15
N GLU A 82 -13.41 -9.16 -4.37
CA GLU A 82 -12.58 -10.32 -4.71
C GLU A 82 -11.07 -10.02 -4.57
N ALA A 83 -10.68 -8.80 -4.95
CA ALA A 83 -9.29 -8.36 -4.83
C ALA A 83 -8.86 -8.24 -3.38
N GLU A 84 -9.69 -7.63 -2.51
CA GLU A 84 -9.42 -7.62 -1.08
C GLU A 84 -9.39 -9.03 -0.50
N ASP A 85 -10.33 -9.90 -0.89
CA ASP A 85 -10.37 -11.28 -0.43
C ASP A 85 -9.10 -12.05 -0.82
N ARG A 86 -8.52 -11.76 -1.98
CA ARG A 86 -7.21 -12.30 -2.36
C ARG A 86 -6.10 -11.82 -1.42
N MET A 87 -6.12 -10.55 -1.04
CA MET A 87 -5.15 -9.97 -0.10
C MET A 87 -5.29 -10.48 1.34
N VAL A 88 -6.53 -10.72 1.80
CA VAL A 88 -6.81 -11.04 3.21
C VAL A 88 -6.86 -12.55 3.45
N LYS A 89 -7.58 -13.29 2.61
CA LYS A 89 -7.87 -14.72 2.79
C LYS A 89 -6.89 -15.60 2.03
N ARG A 90 -6.45 -15.16 0.84
CA ARG A 90 -5.62 -15.96 -0.08
C ARG A 90 -4.22 -15.38 -0.29
N LEU A 91 -3.69 -14.66 0.69
CA LEU A 91 -2.38 -13.99 0.59
C LEU A 91 -1.23 -14.96 0.24
N GLY A 92 -1.31 -16.20 0.69
CA GLY A 92 -0.31 -17.23 0.39
C GLY A 92 -0.34 -17.77 -1.05
N SER A 93 -1.29 -17.32 -1.89
CA SER A 93 -1.45 -17.73 -3.29
C SER A 93 -0.48 -17.02 -4.25
N PHE A 94 0.11 -15.88 -3.87
CA PHE A 94 1.08 -15.19 -4.71
C PHE A 94 2.41 -15.96 -4.77
N LYS A 95 2.91 -16.21 -5.98
CA LYS A 95 4.17 -16.92 -6.25
C LYS A 95 5.39 -16.14 -5.79
N SER A 96 5.32 -14.81 -5.84
CA SER A 96 6.42 -13.94 -5.40
C SER A 96 5.92 -12.60 -4.85
N SER A 97 6.82 -11.87 -4.18
CA SER A 97 6.55 -10.47 -3.80
C SER A 97 6.30 -9.59 -5.02
N ASP A 98 6.93 -9.91 -6.15
CA ASP A 98 6.70 -9.21 -7.40
C ASP A 98 5.28 -9.44 -7.93
N GLU A 99 4.78 -10.67 -7.93
CA GLU A 99 3.39 -10.95 -8.33
C GLU A 99 2.39 -10.25 -7.41
N LEU A 100 2.63 -10.24 -6.10
CA LEU A 100 1.79 -9.50 -5.15
C LEU A 100 1.75 -8.00 -5.48
N GLY A 101 2.91 -7.40 -5.73
CA GLY A 101 3.00 -5.98 -6.05
C GLY A 101 2.37 -5.64 -7.40
N ARG A 102 2.57 -6.49 -8.42
CA ARG A 102 1.93 -6.32 -9.74
C ARG A 102 0.42 -6.45 -9.63
N PHE A 103 -0.08 -7.41 -8.85
CA PHE A 103 -1.50 -7.51 -8.57
C PHE A 103 -2.06 -6.21 -7.98
N LEU A 104 -1.37 -5.58 -7.02
CA LEU A 104 -1.80 -4.28 -6.49
C LEU A 104 -1.76 -3.16 -7.56
N LEU A 105 -0.81 -3.17 -8.48
CA LEU A 105 -0.70 -2.19 -9.57
C LEU A 105 -1.78 -2.39 -10.65
N THR A 106 -2.17 -3.64 -10.94
CA THR A 106 -3.07 -3.96 -12.06
C THR A 106 -4.50 -4.24 -11.64
N SER A 107 -4.72 -4.58 -10.36
CA SER A 107 -6.08 -4.63 -9.81
C SER A 107 -6.58 -3.21 -9.59
N SER A 108 -7.86 -2.97 -9.84
CA SER A 108 -8.50 -1.68 -9.52
C SER A 108 -8.44 -1.35 -8.02
N LEU A 109 -8.13 -2.32 -7.14
CA LEU A 109 -8.11 -2.13 -5.69
C LEU A 109 -7.24 -0.97 -5.22
N HIS A 110 -6.02 -0.81 -5.76
CA HIS A 110 -5.14 0.26 -5.30
C HIS A 110 -5.71 1.64 -5.59
N ASP A 111 -6.11 1.87 -6.84
CA ASP A 111 -6.57 3.17 -7.30
C ASP A 111 -7.98 3.49 -6.79
N SER A 112 -8.87 2.49 -6.70
CA SER A 112 -10.20 2.66 -6.12
C SER A 112 -10.14 3.07 -4.65
N ILE A 113 -9.18 2.58 -3.86
CA ILE A 113 -9.04 3.04 -2.47
C ILE A 113 -8.66 4.53 -2.40
N HIS A 114 -7.83 5.03 -3.32
CA HIS A 114 -7.53 6.45 -3.41
C HIS A 114 -8.77 7.29 -3.75
N VAL A 115 -9.55 6.84 -4.74
CA VAL A 115 -10.76 7.54 -5.19
C VAL A 115 -11.85 7.51 -4.12
N LEU A 116 -12.28 6.32 -3.71
CA LEU A 116 -13.39 6.14 -2.76
C LEU A 116 -13.02 6.70 -1.38
N GLY A 117 -11.76 6.53 -0.94
CA GLY A 117 -11.30 7.10 0.32
C GLY A 117 -11.25 8.63 0.29
N SER A 118 -10.91 9.25 -0.84
CA SER A 118 -10.94 10.70 -1.00
C SER A 118 -12.36 11.25 -0.82
N GLU A 119 -13.35 10.58 -1.39
CA GLU A 119 -14.76 10.95 -1.27
C GLU A 119 -15.28 10.75 0.16
N VAL A 120 -15.12 9.54 0.72
CA VAL A 120 -15.64 9.17 2.06
C VAL A 120 -15.11 10.06 3.17
N TYR A 121 -13.84 10.46 3.08
CA TYR A 121 -13.17 11.23 4.12
C TYR A 121 -13.06 12.73 3.80
N GLY A 122 -13.61 13.19 2.66
CA GLY A 122 -13.53 14.59 2.22
C GLY A 122 -12.09 15.08 2.10
N ASP A 123 -11.18 14.24 1.58
CA ASP A 123 -9.76 14.54 1.43
C ASP A 123 -9.32 14.43 -0.05
N PRO A 124 -9.55 15.47 -0.86
CA PRO A 124 -9.25 15.47 -2.30
C PRO A 124 -7.75 15.33 -2.61
N ASP A 125 -6.87 15.46 -1.61
CA ASP A 125 -5.45 15.22 -1.82
C ASP A 125 -5.16 13.74 -1.90
N PHE A 126 -5.87 12.91 -1.14
CA PHE A 126 -5.68 11.46 -1.13
C PHE A 126 -5.95 10.84 -2.50
N GLY A 127 -6.94 11.34 -3.24
CA GLY A 127 -7.31 10.86 -4.57
C GLY A 127 -6.39 11.32 -5.70
N VAL A 128 -5.46 12.25 -5.45
CA VAL A 128 -4.58 12.81 -6.49
C VAL A 128 -3.15 12.38 -6.26
N ILE A 129 -2.60 11.56 -7.16
CA ILE A 129 -1.26 10.97 -7.05
C ILE A 129 -0.12 11.95 -6.76
N LEU A 130 -0.17 13.16 -7.35
CA LEU A 130 0.83 14.20 -7.12
C LEU A 130 0.67 14.92 -5.78
N ARG A 131 -0.44 14.68 -5.05
CA ARG A 131 -0.78 15.34 -3.79
C ARG A 131 -0.95 14.35 -2.64
N SER A 132 -1.23 13.08 -2.92
CA SER A 132 -1.61 12.06 -1.93
C SER A 132 -0.62 11.91 -0.77
N PRO A 133 0.71 12.07 -0.92
CA PRO A 133 1.61 12.03 0.23
C PRO A 133 1.31 13.07 1.32
N ARG A 134 0.64 14.19 1.00
CA ARG A 134 0.28 15.21 2.00
C ARG A 134 -0.98 14.86 2.80
N SER A 135 -1.69 13.79 2.44
CA SER A 135 -2.82 13.24 3.18
C SER A 135 -2.36 12.21 4.21
N THR A 136 -2.92 12.27 5.42
CA THR A 136 -2.75 11.23 6.43
C THR A 136 -3.30 9.87 5.97
N LEU A 137 -4.32 9.84 5.10
CA LEU A 137 -4.91 8.61 4.56
C LEU A 137 -3.92 7.81 3.71
N PHE A 138 -2.99 8.48 3.02
CA PHE A 138 -1.90 7.82 2.30
C PHE A 138 -1.09 6.87 3.19
N TYR A 139 -0.73 7.32 4.39
CA TYR A 139 0.04 6.50 5.34
C TYR A 139 -0.79 5.36 5.92
N ARG A 140 -2.09 5.60 6.12
CA ARG A 140 -3.02 4.57 6.59
C ARG A 140 -3.15 3.45 5.57
N TRP A 141 -3.33 3.81 4.30
CA TRP A 141 -3.48 2.89 3.17
C TRP A 141 -2.19 2.16 2.82
N HIS A 142 -1.11 2.87 2.49
CA HIS A 142 0.15 2.22 2.14
C HIS A 142 0.78 1.49 3.32
N GLY A 143 0.48 1.90 4.55
CA GLY A 143 0.84 1.14 5.75
C GLY A 143 0.12 -0.22 5.83
N LEU A 144 -1.14 -0.31 5.37
CA LEU A 144 -1.86 -1.58 5.25
C LEU A 144 -1.26 -2.46 4.14
N ILE A 145 -0.91 -1.90 2.99
CA ILE A 145 -0.16 -2.62 1.93
C ILE A 145 1.14 -3.19 2.48
N ASP A 146 1.91 -2.39 3.21
CA ASP A 146 3.17 -2.83 3.81
C ASP A 146 2.97 -3.93 4.87
N ARG A 147 1.85 -3.89 5.62
CA ARG A 147 1.44 -4.97 6.54
C ARG A 147 1.14 -6.27 5.77
N TRP A 148 0.37 -6.21 4.69
CA TRP A 148 0.11 -7.39 3.86
C TRP A 148 1.40 -7.96 3.28
N TRP A 149 2.30 -7.12 2.78
CA TRP A 149 3.57 -7.59 2.25
C TRP A 149 4.48 -8.22 3.31
N ARG A 150 4.53 -7.67 4.53
CA ARG A 150 5.24 -8.33 5.66
C ARG A 150 4.63 -9.67 6.01
N LYS A 151 3.30 -9.76 6.09
CA LYS A 151 2.60 -11.03 6.37
C LYS A 151 2.92 -12.07 5.30
N TYR A 152 2.91 -11.67 4.03
CA TYR A 152 3.33 -12.52 2.92
C TYR A 152 4.77 -13.03 3.08
N GLN A 153 5.72 -12.14 3.40
CA GLN A 153 7.12 -12.51 3.67
C GLN A 153 7.25 -13.54 4.81
N GLN A 154 6.47 -13.38 5.88
CA GLN A 154 6.46 -14.31 7.01
C GLN A 154 5.90 -15.68 6.61
N LEU A 155 4.78 -15.71 5.87
CA LEU A 155 4.17 -16.96 5.40
C LEU A 155 5.14 -17.79 4.55
N ASN A 156 5.93 -17.15 3.68
CA ASN A 156 6.86 -17.88 2.82
C ASN A 156 8.15 -18.31 3.53
N LYS A 157 8.67 -17.52 4.48
CA LYS A 157 9.75 -17.98 5.35
C LYS A 157 9.36 -19.25 6.11
N SER A 158 8.15 -19.31 6.66
CA SER A 158 7.65 -20.49 7.37
C SER A 158 7.50 -21.71 6.46
N LYS A 159 7.14 -21.53 5.18
CA LYS A 159 7.09 -22.62 4.19
C LYS A 159 8.49 -23.17 3.91
N GLU A 160 9.47 -22.30 3.67
CA GLU A 160 10.86 -22.69 3.42
C GLU A 160 11.47 -23.48 4.58
N THR A 161 11.25 -23.04 5.83
CA THR A 161 11.73 -23.76 7.02
C THR A 161 11.12 -25.16 7.12
N LYS A 162 9.80 -25.29 6.94
CA LYS A 162 9.13 -26.61 6.96
C LYS A 162 9.67 -27.55 5.88
N THR A 163 9.91 -27.05 4.66
CA THR A 163 10.48 -27.86 3.58
C THR A 163 11.90 -28.34 3.90
N LYS A 164 12.72 -27.52 4.57
CA LYS A 164 14.08 -27.90 4.98
C LYS A 164 14.09 -28.96 6.09
N THR A 165 13.22 -28.86 7.09
CA THR A 165 13.12 -29.86 8.17
C THR A 165 12.69 -31.24 7.63
N VAL A 166 11.76 -31.30 6.69
CA VAL A 166 11.32 -32.57 6.09
C VAL A 166 12.43 -33.22 5.24
N LYS A 167 13.28 -32.43 4.59
CA LYS A 167 14.40 -32.94 3.79
C LYS A 167 15.60 -33.43 4.62
N SER A 168 15.75 -32.95 5.86
CA SER A 168 16.83 -33.37 6.78
C SER A 168 16.47 -34.59 7.63
N ALA A 169 15.21 -35.05 7.57
CA ALA A 169 14.70 -36.20 8.30
C ALA A 169 14.55 -37.45 7.40
N ARG A 170 15.18 -37.44 6.22
CA ARG A 170 15.32 -38.55 5.28
C ARG A 170 16.79 -38.75 5.00
#